data_AF-A0A2X0QPV9-F1
#
_entry.id   AF-A0A2X0QPV9-F1
#
_cell.length_a   1.000
_cell.length_b   1.000
_cell.length_c   1.000
_cell.angle_alpha   90.00
_cell.angle_beta   90.00
_cell.angle_gamma   90.00
#
_symmetry.space_group_name_H-M   'P 1'
#
loop_
_entity.id
_entity.type
_entity.pdbx_description
1 polymer ?
#
loop_
_entity_poly.entity_id
_entity_poly.type
_entity_poly.pdbx_seq_one_letter_code
_entity_poly.pdbx_strand_id
1 'polypeptide(L)'
;MEYSAEQSEVLERHVKEHTIISIPRKLKKKVVLLEVITNDFKDGRCYTEQEVNTILLKWYDDYVILRRYLVDFKFLKREEDGSSYYKV
;
A
#
# COMPACT_ATOMS: atom_id res chain seq x y z
N MET A 1 -8.04 -4.20 -13.87
CA MET A 1 -8.15 -5.13 -12.74
C MET A 1 -9.59 -5.02 -12.25
N GLU A 2 -10.32 -6.12 -12.20
CA GLU A 2 -11.72 -6.12 -11.77
C GLU A 2 -11.74 -6.40 -10.26
N TYR A 3 -12.23 -5.45 -9.46
CA TYR A 3 -12.37 -5.61 -8.02
C TYR A 3 -13.68 -6.33 -7.71
N SER A 4 -13.66 -7.22 -6.72
CA SER A 4 -14.90 -7.78 -6.18
C SER A 4 -15.82 -6.69 -5.61
N ALA A 5 -17.12 -6.97 -5.50
CA ALA A 5 -18.09 -6.01 -4.95
C ALA A 5 -17.69 -5.51 -3.54
N GLU A 6 -17.14 -6.39 -2.69
CA GLU A 6 -16.65 -6.03 -1.35
C GLU A 6 -15.42 -5.12 -1.43
N GLN A 7 -14.48 -5.38 -2.35
CA GLN A 7 -13.32 -4.51 -2.54
C GLN A 7 -13.73 -3.12 -3.02
N SER A 8 -14.64 -3.04 -3.99
CA SER A 8 -15.16 -1.78 -4.51
C SER A 8 -15.82 -0.94 -3.41
N GLU A 9 -16.67 -1.54 -2.56
CA GLU A 9 -17.29 -0.84 -1.42
C GLU A 9 -16.24 -0.25 -0.46
N VAL A 10 -15.18 -1.01 -0.19
CA VAL A 10 -14.08 -0.54 0.66
C VAL A 10 -13.36 0.64 0.02
N LEU A 11 -13.03 0.53 -1.27
CA LEU A 11 -12.31 1.57 -1.99
C LEU A 11 -13.13 2.86 -2.10
N GLU A 12 -14.41 2.77 -2.46
CA GLU A 12 -15.31 3.94 -2.55
C GLU A 12 -15.43 4.69 -1.22
N ARG A 13 -15.38 3.97 -0.10
CA ARG A 13 -15.53 4.56 1.24
C ARG A 13 -14.23 5.16 1.79
N HIS A 14 -13.09 4.60 1.42
CA HIS A 14 -11.80 4.89 2.05
C HIS A 14 -10.78 5.56 1.12
N VAL A 15 -11.05 5.59 -0.19
CA VAL A 15 -10.19 6.19 -1.22
C VAL A 15 -11.01 7.19 -2.05
N LYS A 16 -10.45 8.37 -2.28
CA LYS A 16 -11.03 9.39 -3.15
C LYS A 16 -9.92 9.99 -4.00
N GLU A 17 -10.14 10.08 -5.32
CA GLU A 17 -9.17 10.70 -6.25
C GLU A 17 -7.74 10.13 -6.10
N HIS A 18 -7.63 8.81 -5.88
CA HIS A 18 -6.36 8.10 -5.65
C HIS A 18 -5.66 8.38 -4.30
N THR A 19 -6.35 9.02 -3.36
CA THR A 19 -5.86 9.31 -2.01
C THR A 19 -6.71 8.62 -0.95
N ILE A 20 -6.09 8.03 0.07
CA ILE A 20 -6.74 7.43 1.24
C ILE A 20 -7.24 8.55 2.14
N ILE A 21 -8.56 8.62 2.31
CA ILE A 21 -9.20 9.59 3.21
C ILE A 21 -9.40 9.02 4.62
N SER A 22 -9.40 7.69 4.77
CA SER A 22 -9.43 7.05 6.09
C SER A 22 -8.95 5.60 6.04
N ILE A 23 -8.15 5.19 7.02
CA ILE A 23 -7.72 3.80 7.16
C ILE A 23 -8.78 3.00 7.95
N PRO A 24 -9.35 1.92 7.41
CA PRO A 24 -10.33 1.11 8.09
C PRO A 24 -9.73 0.38 9.29
N ARG A 25 -10.53 0.26 10.37
CA ARG A 25 -10.15 -0.50 11.58
C ARG A 25 -10.16 -2.01 11.36
N LYS A 26 -11.06 -2.51 10.51
CA LYS A 26 -11.19 -3.96 10.24
C LYS A 26 -10.04 -4.44 9.37
N LEU A 27 -9.39 -5.52 9.80
CA LEU A 27 -8.22 -6.10 9.12
C LEU A 27 -8.48 -6.40 7.65
N LYS A 28 -9.59 -7.09 7.34
CA LYS A 28 -9.98 -7.44 5.96
C LYS A 28 -10.05 -6.22 5.05
N LYS A 29 -10.73 -5.15 5.50
CA LYS A 29 -10.84 -3.90 4.73
C LYS A 29 -9.48 -3.20 4.57
N LYS A 30 -8.59 -3.31 5.56
CA LYS A 30 -7.22 -2.77 5.46
C LYS A 30 -6.41 -3.52 4.41
N VAL A 31 -6.50 -4.86 4.38
CA VAL A 31 -5.82 -5.70 3.37
C VAL A 31 -6.21 -5.29 1.95
N VAL A 32 -7.51 -5.03 1.72
CA VAL A 32 -7.99 -4.53 0.41
C VAL A 32 -7.28 -3.24 -0.01
N LEU A 33 -7.14 -2.26 0.90
CA LEU A 33 -6.42 -1.02 0.57
C LEU A 33 -4.95 -1.29 0.24
N LEU A 34 -4.27 -2.10 1.04
CA LEU A 34 -2.85 -2.41 0.86
C LEU A 34 -2.59 -3.15 -0.46
N GLU A 35 -3.49 -4.07 -0.83
CA GLU A 35 -3.43 -4.79 -2.11
C GLU A 35 -3.49 -3.82 -3.30
N VAL A 36 -4.39 -2.83 -3.26
CA VAL A 36 -4.48 -1.82 -4.32
C VAL A 36 -3.24 -0.96 -4.41
N ILE A 37 -2.69 -0.50 -3.28
CA ILE A 37 -1.45 0.29 -3.24
C ILE A 37 -0.28 -0.51 -3.81
N THR A 38 -0.26 -1.83 -3.59
CA THR A 38 0.81 -2.71 -4.07
C THR A 38 0.89 -2.75 -5.60
N ASN A 39 -0.17 -2.39 -6.32
CA ASN A 39 -0.16 -2.30 -7.78
C ASN A 39 0.75 -1.19 -8.34
N ASP A 40 1.13 -0.21 -7.52
CA ASP A 40 2.10 0.82 -7.92
C ASP A 40 3.55 0.30 -7.86
N PHE A 41 3.75 -0.91 -7.33
CA PHE A 41 5.05 -1.58 -7.26
C PHE A 41 5.14 -2.66 -8.35
N LYS A 42 6.25 -2.62 -9.10
CA LYS A 42 6.55 -3.56 -10.18
C LYS A 42 7.22 -4.81 -9.60
N ASP A 43 6.79 -5.97 -10.09
CA ASP A 43 7.41 -7.25 -9.77
C ASP A 43 8.88 -7.29 -10.24
N GLY A 44 9.76 -7.87 -9.43
CA GLY A 44 11.19 -8.00 -9.73
C GLY A 44 12.00 -6.69 -9.66
N ARG A 45 11.40 -5.56 -9.27
CA ARG A 45 12.11 -4.29 -9.07
C ARG A 45 12.44 -4.08 -7.60
N CYS A 46 13.69 -3.71 -7.33
CA CYS A 46 14.11 -3.15 -6.06
C CYS A 46 13.86 -1.63 -6.05
N TYR A 47 13.34 -1.15 -4.93
CA TYR A 47 13.05 0.25 -4.67
C TYR A 47 13.86 0.70 -3.47
N THR A 48 14.47 1.88 -3.56
CA THR A 48 15.02 2.58 -2.39
C THR A 48 13.91 3.05 -1.47
N GLU A 49 14.24 3.33 -0.21
CA GLU A 49 13.28 3.92 0.72
C GLU A 49 12.63 5.20 0.17
N GLN A 50 13.41 6.06 -0.48
CA GLN A 50 12.93 7.31 -1.05
C GLN A 50 11.91 7.08 -2.17
N GLU A 51 12.15 6.12 -3.06
CA GLU A 51 11.20 5.78 -4.12
C GLU A 51 9.89 5.23 -3.54
N VAL A 52 9.98 4.35 -2.53
CA VAL A 52 8.80 3.85 -1.81
C VAL A 52 8.02 5.02 -1.22
N ASN A 53 8.70 5.96 -0.55
CA ASN A 53 8.05 7.12 0.05
C ASN A 53 7.32 7.98 -0.99
N THR A 54 7.97 8.25 -2.13
CA THR A 54 7.36 9.02 -3.22
C THR A 54 6.13 8.33 -3.80
N ILE A 55 6.12 6.99 -3.89
CA ILE A 55 4.94 6.23 -4.33
C ILE A 55 3.83 6.35 -3.28
N LEU A 56 4.14 6.08 -2.02
CA LEU A 56 3.15 6.06 -0.95
C LEU A 56 2.58 7.43 -0.58
N LEU A 57 3.34 8.51 -0.78
CA LEU A 57 2.89 9.89 -0.59
C LEU A 57 1.71 10.26 -1.48
N LYS A 58 1.55 9.60 -2.64
CA LYS A 58 0.38 9.79 -3.51
C LYS A 58 -0.90 9.22 -2.90
N TRP A 59 -0.75 8.23 -2.01
CA TRP A 59 -1.86 7.54 -1.38
C TRP A 59 -2.21 8.12 -0.02
N TYR A 60 -1.24 8.53 0.79
CA TYR A 60 -1.52 9.00 2.14
C TYR A 60 -0.37 9.84 2.69
N ASP A 61 -0.72 10.95 3.36
CA ASP A 61 0.27 11.87 3.96
C ASP A 61 1.15 11.18 5.00
N ASP A 62 0.57 10.26 5.79
CA ASP A 62 1.33 9.36 6.65
C ASP A 62 1.78 8.12 5.84
N TYR A 63 2.65 8.36 4.86
CA TYR A 63 3.22 7.29 4.05
C TYR A 63 4.06 6.30 4.88
N VAL A 64 4.54 6.71 6.07
CA VAL A 64 5.31 5.88 6.98
C VAL A 64 4.45 4.75 7.54
N ILE A 65 3.21 5.04 7.95
CA ILE A 65 2.30 3.99 8.42
C ILE A 65 1.92 3.01 7.29
N LEU A 66 1.75 3.50 6.06
CA LEU A 66 1.50 2.64 4.90
C LEU A 66 2.69 1.72 4.63
N ARG A 67 3.91 2.27 4.63
CA ARG A 67 5.13 1.48 4.43
C ARG A 67 5.26 0.38 5.47
N ARG A 68 4.98 0.70 6.74
CA ARG A 68 4.97 -0.30 7.83
C ARG A 68 3.94 -1.39 7.58
N TYR A 69 2.71 -1.03 7.23
CA TYR A 69 1.69 -2.02 6.93
C TYR A 69 2.02 -2.88 5.72
N LEU A 70 2.54 -2.32 4.62
CA LEU A 70 2.93 -3.11 3.46
C LEU A 70 3.99 -4.17 3.83
N VAL A 71 4.92 -3.85 4.73
CA VAL A 71 5.92 -4.80 5.23
C VAL A 71 5.33 -5.80 6.23
N ASP A 72 4.55 -5.32 7.20
CA ASP A 72 3.92 -6.16 8.24
C ASP A 72 3.00 -7.22 7.62
N PHE A 73 2.22 -6.83 6.62
CA PHE A 73 1.28 -7.67 5.89
C PHE A 73 1.90 -8.43 4.70
N LYS A 74 3.22 -8.35 4.54
CA LYS A 74 3.99 -9.11 3.52
C LYS A 74 3.60 -8.79 2.08
N PHE A 75 3.16 -7.57 1.79
CA PHE A 75 3.04 -7.05 0.43
C PHE A 75 4.37 -6.52 -0.11
N LEU A 76 5.20 -5.98 0.79
CA LEU A 76 6.59 -5.61 0.54
C LEU A 76 7.50 -6.39 1.49
N LYS A 77 8.68 -6.73 1.00
CA LYS A 77 9.85 -7.06 1.83
C LYS A 77 10.78 -5.86 1.87
N ARG A 78 11.59 -5.80 2.91
CA ARG A 78 12.69 -4.84 3.04
C ARG A 78 13.94 -5.58 3.51
N GLU A 79 15.10 -5.09 3.09
CA GLU A 79 16.38 -5.49 3.67
C GLU A 79 16.49 -5.02 5.13
N GLU A 80 17.31 -5.71 5.94
CA GLU A 80 17.44 -5.42 7.37
C GLU A 80 17.96 -4.00 7.64
N ASP A 81 18.81 -3.49 6.76
CA ASP A 81 19.35 -2.13 6.80
C ASP A 81 18.36 -1.06 6.29
N GLY A 82 17.20 -1.48 5.78
CA GLY A 82 16.17 -0.58 5.21
C GLY A 82 16.56 0.05 3.88
N SER A 83 17.67 -0.34 3.26
CA SER A 83 18.18 0.26 2.03
C SER A 83 17.28 -0.01 0.82
N SER A 84 16.62 -1.17 0.82
CA SER A 84 15.91 -1.70 -0.33
C SER A 84 14.58 -2.34 0.07
N TYR A 85 13.60 -2.18 -0.81
CA TYR A 85 12.26 -2.74 -0.72
C TYR A 85 11.90 -3.43 -2.03
N TYR A 86 11.12 -4.51 -1.96
CA TYR A 86 10.64 -5.22 -3.15
C TYR A 86 9.29 -5.85 -2.88
N LYS A 87 8.46 -5.92 -3.94
CA LYS A 87 7.16 -6.59 -3.91
C LYS A 87 7.35 -8.09 -3.69
N VAL A 88 6.50 -8.67 -2.82
CA VAL A 88 6.52 -10.09 -2.45
C VAL A 88 5.73 -10.93 -3.44
#